data_AF-A0A8S3PWJ0-F1
#
_entry.id   AF-A0A8S3PWJ0-F1
#
_cell.length_a   1.000
_cell.length_b   1.000
_cell.length_c   1.000
_cell.angle_alpha   90.00
_cell.angle_beta   90.00
_cell.angle_gamma   90.00
#
_symmetry.space_group_name_H-M   'P 1'
#
loop_
_entity.id
_entity.type
_entity.pdbx_description
1 polymer ?
#
loop_
_entity_poly.entity_id
_entity_poly.type
_entity_poly.pdbx_seq_one_letter_code
_entity_poly.pdbx_strand_id
1 'polypeptide(L)'
;MCAGQSISNQAVTWCPECEEAHCSECIKHHGIAKATKDHQVIAVEKYLKLPTFLLEIKHDYHKKCSDLPPLDDVIQDAKSSVAFMDIEERFHSLKKFYSEGIKEKEANVNNLKVRHLLCTKEMDKELYKTEKEVDVLCDDGSLKRHSIEFVIEDQMESFTQDLKSLGEITSSYEQTEIIHAKSILKQAQIVAVPCKHVESMNLVLKGR
;
A
#
# COMPACT_ATOMS: atom_id res chain seq x y z
N MET A 1 -3.92 -21.72 9.68
CA MET A 1 -3.44 -22.41 10.91
C MET A 1 -2.25 -23.36 10.72
N CYS A 2 -1.57 -23.38 9.57
CA CYS A 2 -0.20 -23.92 9.43
C CYS A 2 0.73 -22.78 8.94
N ALA A 3 0.21 -21.89 8.08
CA ALA A 3 0.83 -20.63 7.66
C ALA A 3 1.16 -19.64 8.80
N GLY A 4 0.47 -19.72 9.94
CA GLY A 4 0.74 -18.88 11.11
C GLY A 4 1.84 -19.40 12.04
N GLN A 5 2.31 -20.64 11.83
CA GLN A 5 3.29 -21.31 12.69
C GLN A 5 4.62 -21.58 11.99
N SER A 6 4.80 -21.14 10.74
CA SER A 6 6.01 -21.38 9.93
C SER A 6 6.39 -22.86 9.76
N ILE A 7 5.40 -23.76 9.87
CA ILE A 7 5.58 -25.21 9.68
C ILE A 7 4.88 -25.62 8.38
N SER A 8 5.66 -26.09 7.40
CA SER A 8 5.14 -26.62 6.13
C SER A 8 4.94 -28.13 6.22
N ASN A 9 3.79 -28.57 6.73
CA ASN A 9 3.39 -29.98 6.64
C ASN A 9 2.78 -30.25 5.25
N GLN A 10 3.00 -31.45 4.71
CA GLN A 10 2.42 -31.87 3.42
C GLN A 10 0.88 -31.79 3.47
N ALA A 11 0.28 -31.16 2.46
CA ALA A 11 -1.17 -31.09 2.34
C ALA A 11 -1.74 -32.45 1.91
N VAL A 12 -2.81 -32.87 2.58
CA VAL A 12 -3.51 -34.14 2.31
C VAL A 12 -4.93 -33.91 1.79
N THR A 13 -5.51 -32.74 2.07
CA THR A 13 -6.87 -32.36 1.65
C THR A 13 -6.94 -30.93 1.12
N TRP A 14 -7.88 -30.66 0.22
CA TRP A 14 -8.20 -29.35 -0.33
C TRP A 14 -9.66 -29.01 -0.02
N CYS A 15 -9.91 -27.80 0.48
CA CYS A 15 -11.25 -27.28 0.72
C CYS A 15 -11.59 -26.26 -0.39
N PRO A 16 -12.52 -26.57 -1.31
CA PRO A 16 -12.85 -25.68 -2.42
C PRO A 16 -13.53 -24.38 -1.97
N GLU A 17 -14.27 -24.40 -0.86
CA GLU A 17 -14.96 -23.21 -0.34
C GLU A 17 -13.99 -22.18 0.27
N CYS A 18 -12.85 -22.65 0.79
CA CYS A 18 -11.79 -21.77 1.30
C CYS A 18 -10.68 -21.52 0.29
N GLU A 19 -10.65 -22.27 -0.81
CA GLU A 19 -9.54 -22.30 -1.76
C GLU A 19 -8.18 -22.54 -1.06
N GLU A 20 -8.19 -23.44 -0.07
CA GLU A 20 -7.02 -23.71 0.78
C GLU A 20 -6.70 -25.20 0.89
N ALA A 21 -5.39 -25.48 0.96
CA ALA A 21 -4.85 -26.81 1.21
C ALA A 21 -4.58 -27.03 2.70
N HIS A 22 -4.95 -28.19 3.24
CA HIS A 22 -4.79 -28.53 4.65
C HIS A 22 -3.97 -29.81 4.84
N CYS A 23 -3.10 -29.81 5.85
CA CYS A 23 -2.48 -31.03 6.37
C CYS A 23 -3.47 -31.80 7.28
N SER A 24 -3.07 -32.98 7.74
CA SER A 24 -3.90 -33.88 8.57
C SER A 24 -4.34 -33.28 9.92
N GLU A 25 -3.62 -32.30 10.45
CA GLU A 25 -3.97 -31.59 11.68
C GLU A 25 -4.84 -30.36 11.40
N CYS A 26 -4.43 -29.54 10.43
CA CYS A 26 -5.16 -28.34 10.01
C CYS A 26 -6.61 -28.69 9.59
N ILE A 27 -6.85 -29.86 8.97
CA ILE A 27 -8.21 -30.30 8.61
C ILE A 27 -9.09 -30.66 9.82
N LYS A 28 -8.51 -31.16 10.92
CA LYS A 28 -9.30 -31.46 12.14
C LYS A 28 -9.86 -30.17 12.74
N HIS A 29 -9.02 -29.13 12.82
CA HIS A 29 -9.45 -27.82 13.31
C HIS A 29 -10.49 -27.19 12.38
N HIS A 30 -10.29 -27.31 11.07
CA HIS A 30 -11.23 -26.85 10.05
C HIS A 30 -12.61 -27.50 10.21
N GLY A 31 -12.66 -28.80 10.48
CA GLY A 31 -13.92 -29.52 10.71
C GLY A 31 -14.63 -29.19 12.03
N ILE A 32 -13.93 -28.61 13.01
CA ILE A 32 -14.50 -28.25 14.33
C ILE A 32 -15.01 -26.80 14.34
N ALA A 33 -14.34 -25.91 13.60
CA ALA A 33 -14.69 -24.49 13.59
C ALA A 33 -16.09 -24.26 13.01
N LYS A 34 -16.91 -23.46 13.72
CA LYS A 34 -18.32 -23.23 13.38
C LYS A 34 -18.53 -22.72 11.95
N ALA A 35 -17.58 -21.95 11.42
CA ALA A 35 -17.66 -21.36 10.09
C ALA A 35 -17.37 -22.37 8.96
N THR A 36 -16.61 -23.43 9.23
CA THR A 36 -16.01 -24.31 8.22
C THR A 36 -16.37 -25.78 8.40
N LYS A 37 -17.10 -26.13 9.47
CA LYS A 37 -17.47 -27.51 9.82
C LYS A 37 -18.24 -28.26 8.73
N ASP A 38 -18.98 -27.53 7.90
CA ASP A 38 -19.84 -28.08 6.85
C ASP A 38 -19.19 -27.95 5.45
N HIS A 39 -17.95 -27.47 5.36
CA HIS A 39 -17.23 -27.38 4.10
C HIS A 39 -16.89 -28.77 3.57
N GLN A 40 -17.00 -28.94 2.25
CA GLN A 40 -16.52 -30.12 1.59
C GLN A 40 -14.99 -30.14 1.63
N VAL A 41 -14.42 -31.33 1.78
CA VAL A 41 -12.99 -31.55 1.64
C VAL A 41 -12.71 -32.70 0.70
N ILE A 42 -11.76 -32.47 -0.20
CA ILE A 42 -11.34 -33.40 -1.24
C ILE A 42 -9.92 -33.85 -0.92
N ALA A 43 -9.63 -35.14 -0.94
CA ALA A 43 -8.26 -35.62 -0.81
C ALA A 43 -7.40 -35.06 -1.97
N VAL A 44 -6.24 -34.49 -1.66
CA VAL A 44 -5.33 -33.90 -2.67
C VAL A 44 -4.97 -34.93 -3.74
N GLU A 45 -4.79 -36.20 -3.36
CA GLU A 45 -4.55 -37.30 -4.31
C GLU A 45 -5.68 -37.50 -5.33
N LYS A 46 -6.93 -37.20 -4.96
CA LYS A 46 -8.08 -37.26 -5.87
C LYS A 46 -8.19 -35.99 -6.72
N TYR A 47 -7.83 -34.84 -6.15
CA TYR A 47 -7.81 -33.56 -6.86
C TYR A 47 -6.70 -33.52 -7.93
N LEU A 48 -5.54 -34.13 -7.65
CA LEU A 48 -4.40 -34.26 -8.55
C LEU A 48 -4.56 -35.35 -9.61
N LYS A 49 -5.68 -36.10 -9.63
CA LYS A 49 -6.03 -36.93 -10.78
C LYS A 49 -6.44 -36.00 -11.92
N LEU A 50 -5.42 -35.45 -12.60
CA LEU A 50 -5.58 -34.76 -13.85
C LEU A 50 -6.41 -35.66 -14.78
N PRO A 51 -7.47 -35.14 -15.40
CA PRO A 51 -8.20 -35.87 -16.42
C PRO A 51 -7.25 -36.52 -17.41
N THR A 52 -7.53 -37.77 -17.79
CA THR A 52 -6.64 -38.58 -18.63
C THR A 52 -6.24 -37.87 -19.93
N PHE A 53 -7.12 -37.02 -20.48
CA PHE A 53 -6.82 -36.23 -21.68
C PHE A 53 -5.70 -35.18 -21.48
N LEU A 54 -5.48 -34.65 -20.27
CA LEU A 54 -4.35 -33.76 -19.97
C LEU A 54 -3.04 -34.57 -19.84
N LEU A 55 -3.14 -35.84 -19.44
CA LEU A 55 -2.01 -36.77 -19.40
C LEU A 55 -1.68 -37.35 -20.79
N GLU A 56 -2.65 -37.39 -21.70
CA GLU A 56 -2.51 -37.78 -23.11
C GLU A 56 -1.89 -36.68 -23.99
N ILE A 57 -1.69 -35.45 -23.46
CA ILE A 57 -0.77 -34.46 -24.05
C ILE A 57 0.71 -34.90 -23.86
N LYS A 58 0.96 -36.13 -23.40
CA LYS A 58 2.27 -36.76 -23.53
C LYS A 58 2.50 -37.17 -24.99
N HIS A 59 3.42 -36.42 -25.62
CA HIS A 59 4.43 -36.84 -26.60
C HIS A 59 4.38 -36.38 -28.06
N ASP A 60 3.25 -35.99 -28.65
CA ASP A 60 3.25 -35.74 -30.11
C ASP A 60 3.70 -34.33 -30.54
N TYR A 61 3.60 -33.33 -29.66
CA TYR A 61 4.06 -31.96 -29.96
C TYR A 61 5.51 -31.68 -29.57
N HIS A 62 6.19 -32.58 -28.85
CA HIS A 62 7.52 -32.33 -28.28
C HIS A 62 8.69 -32.82 -29.16
N LYS A 63 8.45 -33.17 -30.43
CA LYS A 63 9.53 -33.61 -31.35
C LYS A 63 10.62 -32.55 -31.63
N LYS A 64 10.42 -31.29 -31.22
CA LYS A 64 11.39 -30.18 -31.39
C LYS A 64 11.82 -29.50 -30.08
N CYS A 65 11.45 -30.03 -28.92
CA CYS A 65 11.78 -29.41 -27.63
C CYS A 65 13.27 -29.51 -27.26
N SER A 66 14.05 -30.35 -27.95
CA SER A 66 15.52 -30.41 -27.80
C SER A 66 16.23 -29.12 -28.24
N ASP A 67 15.55 -28.29 -29.06
CA ASP A 67 16.14 -27.08 -29.65
C ASP A 67 15.72 -25.81 -28.90
N LEU A 68 14.91 -25.95 -27.84
CA LEU A 68 14.58 -24.82 -26.98
C LEU A 68 15.76 -24.55 -26.05
N PRO A 69 16.21 -23.28 -25.95
CA PRO A 69 17.18 -22.91 -24.94
C PRO A 69 16.65 -23.27 -23.55
N PRO A 70 17.53 -23.67 -22.62
CA PRO A 70 17.19 -23.80 -21.21
C PRO A 70 16.38 -22.60 -20.72
N LEU A 71 15.36 -22.84 -19.90
CA LEU A 71 14.49 -21.78 -19.40
C LEU A 71 15.29 -20.68 -18.66
N ASP A 72 16.36 -21.06 -17.97
CA ASP A 72 17.24 -20.13 -17.27
C ASP A 72 17.93 -19.15 -18.24
N ASP A 73 18.31 -19.60 -19.43
CA ASP A 73 18.92 -18.75 -20.46
C ASP A 73 17.90 -17.76 -21.01
N VAL A 74 16.66 -18.21 -21.27
CA VAL A 74 15.56 -17.33 -21.71
C VAL A 74 15.24 -16.26 -20.67
N ILE A 75 15.24 -16.63 -19.39
CA ILE A 75 15.01 -15.70 -18.28
C ILE A 75 16.16 -14.69 -18.20
N GLN A 76 17.40 -15.14 -18.38
CA GLN A 76 18.57 -14.28 -18.34
C GLN A 76 18.62 -13.29 -19.51
N ASP A 77 18.27 -13.74 -20.71
CA ASP A 77 18.14 -12.89 -21.90
C ASP A 77 17.02 -11.86 -21.72
N ALA A 78 15.88 -12.25 -21.15
CA ALA A 78 14.80 -11.33 -20.83
C ALA A 78 15.27 -10.25 -19.84
N LYS A 79 15.94 -10.64 -18.74
CA LYS A 79 16.46 -9.72 -17.72
C LYS A 79 17.52 -8.76 -18.27
N SER A 80 18.35 -9.22 -19.20
CA SER A 80 19.39 -8.40 -19.85
C SER A 80 18.87 -7.58 -21.02
N SER A 81 17.59 -7.73 -21.39
CA SER A 81 17.01 -6.93 -22.45
C SER A 81 16.95 -5.45 -22.06
N VAL A 82 17.19 -4.59 -23.05
CA VAL A 82 17.15 -3.12 -22.89
C VAL A 82 15.83 -2.67 -22.27
N ALA A 83 14.70 -3.29 -22.64
CA ALA A 83 13.40 -2.96 -22.09
C ALA A 83 13.31 -3.21 -20.58
N PHE A 84 13.88 -4.31 -20.08
CA PHE A 84 13.91 -4.58 -18.63
C PHE A 84 14.84 -3.61 -17.91
N MET A 85 16.01 -3.30 -18.47
CA MET A 85 16.93 -2.32 -17.89
C MET A 85 16.29 -0.91 -17.79
N ASP A 86 15.60 -0.46 -18.84
CA ASP A 86 14.90 0.83 -18.85
C ASP A 86 13.81 0.88 -17.76
N ILE A 87 13.08 -0.23 -17.56
CA ILE A 87 12.06 -0.35 -16.52
C ILE A 87 12.73 -0.29 -15.13
N GLU A 88 13.81 -1.04 -14.93
CA GLU A 88 14.56 -1.03 -13.67
C GLU A 88 15.11 0.36 -13.34
N GLU A 89 15.66 1.08 -14.32
CA GLU A 89 16.16 2.45 -14.15
C GLU A 89 15.03 3.41 -13.74
N ARG A 90 13.86 3.30 -14.38
CA ARG A 90 12.67 4.08 -14.03
C ARG A 90 12.20 3.79 -12.62
N PHE A 91 12.19 2.51 -12.20
CA PHE A 91 11.85 2.15 -10.83
C PHE A 91 12.86 2.71 -9.82
N HIS A 92 14.16 2.67 -10.12
CA HIS A 92 15.18 3.28 -9.27
C HIS A 92 15.01 4.80 -9.15
N SER A 93 14.75 5.47 -10.27
CA SER A 93 14.49 6.92 -10.30
C SER A 93 13.25 7.28 -9.48
N LEU A 94 12.18 6.51 -9.64
CA LEU A 94 10.94 6.69 -8.88
C LEU A 94 11.16 6.46 -7.38
N LYS A 95 11.91 5.41 -7.01
CA LYS A 95 12.27 5.12 -5.61
C LYS A 95 13.08 6.27 -5.00
N LYS A 96 14.04 6.83 -5.75
CA LYS A 96 14.84 7.97 -5.31
C LYS A 96 13.95 9.20 -5.09
N PHE A 97 13.09 9.52 -6.05
CA PHE A 97 12.14 10.62 -5.96
C PHE A 97 11.26 10.53 -4.70
N TYR A 98 10.64 9.38 -4.46
CA TYR A 98 9.82 9.18 -3.25
C TYR A 98 10.65 9.28 -1.96
N SER A 99 11.87 8.73 -1.95
CA SER A 99 12.74 8.84 -0.78
C SER A 99 13.13 10.28 -0.46
N GLU A 100 13.34 11.11 -1.47
CA GLU A 100 13.64 12.54 -1.31
C GLU A 100 12.40 13.31 -0.81
N GLY A 101 11.22 13.03 -1.39
CA GLY A 101 9.96 13.61 -0.95
C GLY A 101 9.63 13.28 0.52
N ILE A 102 9.86 12.03 0.95
CA ILE A 102 9.67 11.64 2.36
C ILE A 102 10.58 12.44 3.28
N LYS A 103 11.87 12.57 2.95
CA LYS A 103 12.83 13.34 3.76
C LYS A 103 12.43 14.82 3.86
N GLU A 104 11.95 15.40 2.77
CA GLU A 104 11.47 16.79 2.77
C GLU A 104 10.23 16.96 3.67
N LYS A 105 9.26 16.04 3.57
CA LYS A 105 8.06 16.06 4.43
C LYS A 105 8.44 15.89 5.91
N GLU A 106 9.36 14.99 6.24
CA GLU A 106 9.87 14.82 7.61
C GLU A 106 10.55 16.10 8.13
N ALA A 107 11.36 16.77 7.30
CA ALA A 107 11.97 18.04 7.64
C ALA A 107 10.90 19.13 7.88
N ASN A 108 9.87 19.20 7.05
CA ASN A 108 8.76 20.14 7.20
C ASN A 108 7.95 19.88 8.48
N VAL A 109 7.65 18.62 8.81
CA VAL A 109 6.99 18.24 10.06
C VAL A 109 7.83 18.63 11.27
N ASN A 110 9.14 18.41 11.23
CA ASN A 110 10.04 18.79 12.31
C ASN A 110 10.12 20.31 12.48
N ASN A 111 10.21 21.07 11.38
CA ASN A 111 10.16 22.54 11.41
C ASN A 111 8.84 23.04 12.01
N LEU A 112 7.71 22.41 11.66
CA LEU A 112 6.41 22.77 12.21
C LEU A 112 6.32 22.49 13.71
N LYS A 113 6.85 21.34 14.18
CA LYS A 113 6.94 21.02 15.61
C LYS A 113 7.77 22.05 16.39
N VAL A 114 8.90 22.49 15.82
CA VAL A 114 9.75 23.54 16.43
C VAL A 114 8.98 24.86 16.52
N ARG A 115 8.31 25.28 15.44
CA ARG A 115 7.50 26.50 15.44
C ARG A 115 6.35 26.44 16.45
N HIS A 116 5.65 25.31 16.51
CA HIS A 116 4.60 25.08 17.50
C HIS A 116 5.14 25.24 18.92
N LEU A 117 6.27 24.59 19.24
CA LEU A 117 6.89 24.69 20.57
C LEU A 117 7.27 26.13 20.93
N LEU A 118 7.81 26.90 19.98
CA LEU A 118 8.14 28.32 20.20
C LEU A 118 6.88 29.16 20.44
N CYS A 119 5.82 28.93 19.67
CA CYS A 119 4.54 29.60 19.83
C CYS A 119 3.93 29.31 21.21
N THR A 120 3.91 28.04 21.64
CA THR A 120 3.43 27.66 22.98
C THR A 120 4.20 28.39 24.08
N LYS A 121 5.54 28.46 23.98
CA LYS A 121 6.36 29.15 24.98
C LYS A 121 6.07 30.66 25.05
N GLU A 122 5.82 31.30 23.91
CA GLU A 122 5.48 32.73 23.90
C GLU A 122 4.08 32.96 24.47
N MET A 123 3.11 32.09 24.16
CA MET A 123 1.78 32.12 24.78
C MET A 123 1.86 31.97 26.29
N ASP A 124 2.63 31.01 26.81
CA ASP A 124 2.81 30.80 28.25
C ASP A 124 3.41 32.04 28.94
N LYS A 125 4.35 32.71 28.27
CA LYS A 125 4.99 33.93 28.77
C LYS A 125 4.01 35.11 28.83
N GLU A 126 3.19 35.30 27.79
CA GLU A 126 2.17 36.35 27.79
C GLU A 126 1.06 36.05 28.82
N LEU A 127 0.63 34.79 28.94
CA LEU A 127 -0.31 34.37 29.98
C LEU A 127 0.22 34.69 31.37
N TYR A 128 1.47 34.32 31.67
CA TYR A 128 2.11 34.63 32.95
C TYR A 128 2.17 36.14 33.22
N LYS A 129 2.46 36.95 32.20
CA LYS A 129 2.49 38.41 32.33
C LYS A 129 1.09 38.96 32.62
N THR A 130 0.06 38.51 31.90
CA THR A 130 -1.33 38.90 32.15
C THR A 130 -1.80 38.48 33.54
N GLU A 131 -1.45 37.27 33.99
CA GLU A 131 -1.74 36.82 35.36
C GLU A 131 -1.13 37.77 36.40
N LYS A 132 0.13 38.19 36.20
CA LYS A 132 0.80 39.14 37.10
C LYS A 132 0.15 40.53 37.09
N GLU A 133 -0.30 41.00 35.93
CA GLU A 133 -1.04 42.27 35.83
C GLU A 133 -2.40 42.19 36.54
N VAL A 134 -3.09 41.06 36.42
CA VAL A 134 -4.36 40.79 37.14
C VAL A 134 -4.12 40.73 38.65
N ASP A 135 -3.07 40.06 39.11
CA ASP A 135 -2.68 40.00 40.53
C ASP A 135 -2.53 41.42 41.11
N VAL A 136 -1.79 42.31 40.43
CA VAL A 136 -1.58 43.70 40.85
C VAL A 136 -2.89 44.48 40.91
N LEU A 137 -3.76 44.33 39.92
CA LEU A 137 -5.05 45.02 39.90
C LEU A 137 -6.02 44.52 40.99
N CYS A 138 -5.91 43.25 41.38
CA CYS A 138 -6.66 42.68 42.50
C CYS A 138 -6.22 43.30 43.82
N ASP A 139 -4.90 43.38 44.05
CA ASP A 139 -4.31 43.91 45.28
C ASP A 139 -4.62 45.39 45.49
N ASP A 140 -4.67 46.18 44.41
CA ASP A 140 -4.99 47.62 44.47
C ASP A 140 -6.50 47.92 44.69
N GLY A 141 -7.36 46.89 44.75
CA GLY A 141 -8.82 47.05 44.91
C GLY A 141 -9.54 47.68 43.70
N SER A 142 -8.79 47.96 42.63
CA SER A 142 -9.24 48.57 41.37
C SER A 142 -10.09 47.63 40.51
N LEU A 143 -9.96 46.31 40.73
CA LEU A 143 -10.63 45.28 39.93
C LEU A 143 -12.15 45.20 40.11
N LYS A 144 -12.75 45.89 41.10
CA LYS A 144 -14.21 45.89 41.31
C LYS A 144 -15.04 46.49 40.17
N ARG A 145 -14.44 46.96 39.07
CA ARG A 145 -15.18 47.67 38.01
C ARG A 145 -14.75 47.44 36.55
N HIS A 146 -13.75 46.62 36.28
CA HIS A 146 -13.30 46.39 34.89
C HIS A 146 -13.76 44.99 34.45
N SER A 147 -14.77 44.94 33.59
CA SER A 147 -15.17 43.72 32.88
C SER A 147 -14.03 43.33 31.95
N ILE A 148 -13.37 42.20 32.24
CA ILE A 148 -12.33 41.59 31.41
C ILE A 148 -13.03 40.88 30.23
N GLU A 149 -13.56 41.66 29.30
CA GLU A 149 -14.11 41.23 28.02
C GLU A 149 -13.52 42.21 27.01
N PHE A 150 -12.38 41.92 26.35
CA PHE A 150 -12.14 42.40 24.98
C PHE A 150 -10.84 41.99 24.27
N VAL A 151 -9.78 41.49 24.91
CA VAL A 151 -8.48 41.36 24.21
C VAL A 151 -8.15 39.94 23.70
N ILE A 152 -8.83 38.92 24.22
CA ILE A 152 -8.53 37.52 23.89
C ILE A 152 -9.20 37.07 22.57
N GLU A 153 -10.34 37.65 22.19
CA GLU A 153 -11.09 37.23 21.00
C GLU A 153 -10.35 37.53 19.69
N ASP A 154 -9.84 38.75 19.49
CA ASP A 154 -9.15 39.13 18.24
C ASP A 154 -7.88 38.30 17.99
N GLN A 155 -7.12 37.97 19.04
CA GLN A 155 -5.90 37.16 18.90
C GLN A 155 -6.22 35.68 18.64
N MET A 156 -7.28 35.14 19.25
CA MET A 156 -7.76 33.78 18.97
C MET A 156 -8.31 33.65 17.55
N GLU A 157 -8.99 34.68 17.03
CA GLU A 157 -9.54 34.68 15.67
C GLU A 157 -8.42 34.67 14.62
N SER A 158 -7.40 35.53 14.77
CA SER A 158 -6.21 35.52 13.91
C SER A 158 -5.52 34.16 13.90
N PHE A 159 -5.31 33.54 15.07
CA PHE A 159 -4.66 32.24 15.16
C PHE A 159 -5.49 31.12 14.51
N THR A 160 -6.82 31.18 14.65
CA THR A 160 -7.74 30.22 14.02
C THR A 160 -7.68 30.33 12.49
N GLN A 161 -7.51 31.54 11.96
CA GLN A 161 -7.42 31.79 10.52
C GLN A 161 -6.10 31.26 9.94
N ASP A 162 -4.99 31.42 10.66
CA ASP A 162 -3.69 30.83 10.30
C ASP A 162 -3.77 29.30 10.27
N LEU A 163 -4.40 28.68 11.27
CA LEU A 163 -4.61 27.22 11.30
C LEU A 163 -5.47 26.72 10.13
N LYS A 164 -6.53 27.45 9.76
CA LYS A 164 -7.36 27.11 8.58
C LYS A 164 -6.55 27.17 7.28
N SER A 165 -5.78 28.24 7.07
CA SER A 165 -4.94 28.37 5.88
C SER A 165 -3.92 27.23 5.76
N LEU A 166 -3.37 26.77 6.88
CA LEU A 166 -2.44 25.64 6.92
C LEU A 166 -3.14 24.30 6.58
N GLY A 167 -4.37 24.11 7.06
CA GLY A 167 -5.21 22.95 6.72
C GLY A 167 -5.57 22.89 5.23
N GLU A 168 -5.84 24.03 4.62
CA GLU A 168 -6.14 24.12 3.18
C GLU A 168 -4.91 23.78 2.32
N ILE A 169 -3.73 24.30 2.68
CA ILE A 169 -2.46 23.97 2.00
C ILE A 169 -2.19 22.47 2.03
N THR A 170 -2.39 21.82 3.18
CA THR A 170 -2.16 20.37 3.33
C THR A 170 -3.15 19.53 2.54
N SER A 171 -4.44 19.89 2.52
CA SER A 171 -5.46 19.16 1.75
C SER A 171 -5.30 19.25 0.23
N SER A 172 -4.82 20.38 -0.29
CA SER A 172 -4.61 20.58 -1.73
C SER A 172 -3.45 19.73 -2.28
N TYR A 173 -2.46 19.42 -1.44
CA TYR A 173 -1.25 18.69 -1.81
C TYR A 173 -1.47 17.17 -1.91
N GLU A 174 -2.34 16.60 -1.07
CA GLU A 174 -2.68 15.17 -1.15
C GLU A 174 -3.43 14.82 -2.43
N GLN A 175 -4.25 15.75 -2.95
CA GLN A 175 -4.98 15.51 -4.20
C GLN A 175 -4.07 15.47 -5.42
N THR A 176 -3.06 16.34 -5.51
CA THR A 176 -2.13 16.38 -6.65
C THR A 176 -1.21 15.15 -6.70
N GLU A 177 -0.72 14.67 -5.57
CA GLU A 177 0.13 13.46 -5.52
C GLU A 177 -0.67 12.18 -5.85
N ILE A 178 -1.91 12.06 -5.37
CA ILE A 178 -2.79 10.92 -5.72
C ILE A 178 -3.14 10.93 -7.22
N ILE A 179 -3.40 12.11 -7.80
CA ILE A 179 -3.67 12.25 -9.24
C ILE A 179 -2.42 11.86 -10.05
N HIS A 180 -1.23 12.27 -9.61
CA HIS A 180 0.03 11.93 -10.28
C HIS A 180 0.33 10.42 -10.21
N ALA A 181 0.18 9.80 -9.04
CA ALA A 181 0.36 8.35 -8.86
C ALA A 181 -0.65 7.53 -9.69
N LYS A 182 -1.92 7.96 -9.75
CA LYS A 182 -2.94 7.32 -10.61
C LYS A 182 -2.61 7.45 -12.10
N SER A 183 -2.06 8.58 -12.53
CA SER A 183 -1.61 8.79 -13.91
C SER A 183 -0.48 7.83 -14.29
N ILE A 184 0.54 7.70 -13.43
CA ILE A 184 1.66 6.77 -13.63
C ILE A 184 1.18 5.32 -13.66
N LEU A 185 0.30 4.91 -12.74
CA LEU A 185 -0.29 3.56 -12.74
C LEU A 185 -1.07 3.26 -14.03
N LYS A 186 -1.82 4.23 -14.54
CA LYS A 186 -2.57 4.09 -15.80
C LYS A 186 -1.63 3.97 -16.99
N GLN A 187 -0.52 4.71 -17.02
CA GLN A 187 0.50 4.57 -18.05
C GLN A 187 1.19 3.20 -17.99
N ALA A 188 1.53 2.71 -16.79
CA ALA A 188 2.11 1.38 -16.61
C ALA A 188 1.16 0.25 -17.04
N GLN A 189 -0.14 0.38 -16.78
CA GLN A 189 -1.16 -0.58 -17.24
C GLN A 189 -1.32 -0.62 -18.77
N ILE A 190 -1.17 0.52 -19.45
CA ILE A 190 -1.21 0.58 -20.92
C ILE A 190 -0.01 -0.15 -21.54
N VAL A 191 1.17 -0.04 -20.92
CA VAL A 191 2.38 -0.75 -21.36
C VAL A 191 2.30 -2.26 -21.08
N ALA A 192 1.55 -2.67 -20.05
CA ALA A 192 1.34 -4.06 -19.69
C ALA A 192 0.21 -4.76 -20.47
N VAL A 193 -0.46 -4.08 -21.43
CA VAL A 193 -1.44 -4.76 -22.29
C VAL A 193 -0.69 -5.79 -23.14
N PRO A 194 -0.99 -7.10 -22.99
CA PRO A 194 -0.35 -8.13 -23.80
C PRO A 194 -0.66 -7.82 -25.27
N CYS A 195 0.39 -7.69 -26.07
CA CYS A 195 0.31 -7.48 -27.50
C CYS A 195 -0.62 -8.54 -28.10
N LYS A 196 -1.80 -8.14 -28.59
CA LYS A 196 -2.79 -9.02 -29.25
C LYS A 196 -2.29 -9.65 -30.55
N HIS A 197 -0.99 -9.62 -30.83
CA HIS A 197 -0.38 -10.21 -32.03
C HIS A 197 -0.25 -11.73 -32.01
N VAL A 198 -0.91 -12.44 -31.08
CA VAL A 198 -1.03 -13.92 -31.10
C VAL A 198 -2.33 -14.38 -31.77
N GLU A 199 -2.99 -13.52 -32.56
CA GLU A 199 -4.13 -13.92 -33.41
C GLU A 199 -3.71 -14.50 -34.78
N SER A 200 -2.41 -14.56 -35.11
CA SER A 200 -1.92 -15.13 -36.38
C SER A 200 -1.69 -16.65 -36.37
N MET A 201 -2.02 -17.35 -35.28
CA MET A 201 -1.90 -18.82 -35.17
C MET A 201 -3.21 -19.59 -35.28
N ASN A 202 -4.29 -18.97 -35.79
CA ASN A 202 -5.51 -19.68 -36.12
C ASN A 202 -5.68 -19.87 -37.63
N LEU A 203 -5.82 -21.14 -38.01
CA LEU A 203 -6.51 -21.66 -39.20
C LEU A 203 -5.73 -21.71 -40.54
N VAL A 204 -4.79 -22.65 -40.63
CA VAL A 204 -4.63 -23.48 -41.84
C VAL A 204 -4.91 -24.95 -41.49
N LEU A 205 -6.15 -25.21 -41.06
CA LEU A 205 -6.74 -26.55 -41.02
C LEU A 205 -8.21 -26.47 -41.46
N LYS A 206 -8.41 -26.03 -42.71
CA LYS A 206 -9.61 -26.37 -43.49
C LYS A 206 -9.17 -26.57 -44.93
N GLY A 207 -9.14 -27.81 -45.38
CA GLY A 207 -8.92 -28.13 -46.78
C GLY A 207 -8.54 -29.59 -46.95
N ARG A 208 -9.51 -30.36 -47.44
CA ARG A 208 -9.41 -31.73 -47.96
C ARG A 208 -8.22 -31.94 -48.88
#